data_AF-A0A4R3TZI9-F1
#
_entry.id   AF-A0A4R3TZI9-F1
#
_cell.length_a   1.000
_cell.length_b   1.000
_cell.length_c   1.000
_cell.angle_alpha   90.00
_cell.angle_beta   90.00
_cell.angle_gamma   90.00
#
_symmetry.space_group_name_H-M   'P 1'
#
loop_
_entity.id
_entity.type
_entity.pdbx_description
1 polymer ?
#
loop_
_entity_poly.entity_id
_entity_poly.type
_entity_poly.pdbx_seq_one_letter_code
_entity_poly.pdbx_strand_id
1 'polypeptide(L)' 'MQDGKTRFSEMMNLRLTTPLADAIKRAAGKRVQTHSDYVRAATVERLRADGIEIGERGAA' A
#
# COMPACT_ATOMS: atom_id res chain seq x y z
N MET A 1 22.69 -10.86 11.20
CA MET A 1 22.48 -10.64 9.76
C MET A 1 20.98 -10.68 9.54
N GLN A 2 20.33 -9.52 9.40
CA GLN A 2 18.87 -9.41 9.37
C GLN A 2 18.51 -8.71 8.06
N ASP A 3 18.55 -9.47 6.96
CA ASP A 3 18.24 -8.97 5.62
C ASP A 3 17.30 -9.97 4.97
N GLY A 4 16.01 -9.63 4.86
CA GLY A 4 15.07 -10.53 4.19
C GLY A 4 13.58 -10.34 4.46
N LYS A 5 13.10 -9.23 5.02
CA LYS A 5 11.64 -9.01 5.14
C LYS A 5 11.24 -7.63 4.63
N THR A 6 10.75 -7.64 3.38
CA THR A 6 10.08 -6.55 2.65
C THR A 6 10.98 -5.55 1.94
N ARG A 7 11.76 -6.02 0.95
CA ARG A 7 12.35 -5.11 -0.04
C ARG A 7 11.23 -4.70 -1.01
N PHE A 8 10.81 -3.44 -0.97
CA PHE A 8 9.93 -2.88 -1.99
C PHE A 8 10.72 -2.77 -3.30
N SER A 9 10.50 -3.71 -4.21
CA SER A 9 11.23 -3.77 -5.49
C SER A 9 10.58 -2.88 -6.56
N GLU A 10 9.25 -2.80 -6.55
CA GLU A 10 8.47 -2.10 -7.58
C GLU A 10 7.94 -0.74 -7.08
N MET A 11 8.11 0.30 -7.90
CA MET A 11 7.60 1.65 -7.63
C MET A 11 6.53 2.04 -8.64
N MET A 12 5.33 2.39 -8.15
CA MET A 12 4.23 2.90 -8.97
C MET A 12 4.02 4.40 -8.69
N ASN A 13 4.14 5.22 -9.73
CA ASN A 13 3.85 6.65 -9.65
C ASN A 13 2.38 6.92 -10.01
N LEU A 14 1.62 7.50 -9.07
CA LEU A 14 0.21 7.84 -9.26
C LEU A 14 0.03 9.35 -9.42
N ARG A 15 -0.75 9.75 -10.43
CA ARG A 15 -1.26 11.12 -10.51
C ARG A 15 -2.59 11.20 -9.76
N LEU A 16 -2.66 12.09 -8.78
CA LEU A 16 -3.84 12.26 -7.93
C LEU A 16 -4.41 13.66 -8.14
N THR A 17 -5.73 13.80 -8.04
CA THR A 17 -6.36 15.10 -7.88
C THR A 17 -6.03 15.65 -6.48
N THR A 18 -6.02 16.97 -6.33
CA THR A 18 -5.75 17.62 -5.03
C THR A 18 -6.67 17.12 -3.91
N PRO A 19 -8.00 16.99 -4.10
CA PRO A 19 -8.89 16.50 -3.04
C PRO A 19 -8.56 15.07 -2.59
N LEU A 20 -8.17 14.20 -3.54
CA LEU A 20 -7.81 12.81 -3.23
C LEU A 20 -6.49 12.75 -2.45
N ALA A 21 -5.49 13.54 -2.85
CA ALA A 21 -4.23 13.62 -2.13
C ALA A 21 -4.43 14.09 -0.67
N ASP A 22 -5.28 15.10 -0.46
CA ASP A 22 -5.56 15.62 0.89
C ASP A 22 -6.38 14.64 1.74
N ALA A 23 -7.27 13.86 1.14
CA ALA A 23 -7.99 12.80 1.83
C ALA A 23 -7.03 11.70 2.31
N ILE A 24 -6.10 11.27 1.45
CA ILE A 24 -5.07 10.27 1.79
C ILE A 24 -4.19 10.78 2.94
N LYS A 25 -3.70 12.03 2.87
CA LYS A 25 -2.90 12.64 3.95
C LYS A 25 -3.64 12.62 5.29
N ARG A 26 -4.91 13.04 5.29
CA ARG A 26 -5.74 13.06 6.51
C ARG A 26 -5.97 11.65 7.06
N ALA A 27 -6.25 10.68 6.19
CA ALA A 27 -6.51 9.30 6.62
C ALA A 27 -5.25 8.61 7.16
N ALA A 28 -4.11 8.80 6.50
CA ALA A 28 -2.82 8.30 6.98
C ALA A 28 -2.45 8.92 8.33
N GLY A 29 -2.65 10.23 8.50
CA GLY A 29 -2.44 10.93 9.77
C GLY A 29 -3.27 10.35 10.92
N LYS A 30 -4.56 10.06 10.67
CA LYS A 30 -5.44 9.41 11.67
C LYS A 30 -4.97 8.01 12.09
N ARG A 31 -4.27 7.29 11.22
CA ARG A 31 -3.77 5.93 11.47
C ARG A 31 -2.31 5.89 11.92
N VAL A 32 -1.65 7.04 12.08
CA VAL A 32 -0.22 7.14 12.43
C VAL A 32 0.64 6.34 11.43
N GLN A 33 0.31 6.45 10.15
CA GLN A 33 0.96 5.74 9.04
C GLN A 33 1.56 6.71 8.04
N THR A 34 2.56 6.27 7.27
CA THR A 34 2.99 7.00 6.08
C THR A 34 1.87 6.95 5.01
N HIS A 35 1.87 7.90 4.06
CA HIS A 35 0.91 7.88 2.96
C HIS A 35 1.00 6.58 2.16
N SER A 36 2.23 6.10 1.91
CA SER A 36 2.49 4.87 1.18
C SER A 36 1.94 3.63 1.91
N ASP A 37 2.13 3.55 3.24
CA ASP A 37 1.63 2.43 4.03
C ASP A 37 0.10 2.44 4.09
N TYR A 38 -0.51 3.62 4.24
CA TYR A 38 -1.96 3.76 4.21
C TYR A 38 -2.53 3.29 2.87
N VAL A 39 -1.98 3.78 1.75
CA VAL A 39 -2.43 3.40 0.41
C VAL A 39 -2.22 1.91 0.17
N ARG A 40 -1.09 1.34 0.60
CA ARG A 40 -0.83 -0.10 0.47
C ARG A 40 -1.86 -0.91 1.24
N ALA A 41 -2.08 -0.60 2.51
CA ALA A 41 -3.04 -1.32 3.35
C ALA A 41 -4.47 -1.24 2.78
N ALA A 42 -4.90 -0.04 2.39
CA ALA A 42 -6.21 0.17 1.78
C ALA A 42 -6.36 -0.58 0.45
N THR A 43 -5.30 -0.62 -0.37
CA THR A 43 -5.29 -1.36 -1.64
C THR A 43 -5.36 -2.86 -1.39
N VAL A 44 -4.59 -3.39 -0.44
CA VAL A 44 -4.64 -4.82 -0.05
C VAL A 44 -6.02 -5.21 0.43
N GLU A 45 -6.64 -4.40 1.29
CA GLU A 45 -7.99 -4.62 1.80
C GLU A 45 -9.03 -4.64 0.66
N ARG A 46 -8.95 -3.67 -0.26
CA ARG A 46 -9.86 -3.60 -1.41
C ARG A 46 -9.68 -4.78 -2.35
N LEU A 47 -8.45 -5.17 -2.66
CA LEU A 47 -8.15 -6.31 -3.53
C LEU A 47 -8.67 -7.62 -2.93
N ARG A 48 -8.49 -7.84 -1.62
CA ARG A 48 -9.08 -8.99 -0.92
C ARG A 48 -10.60 -8.98 -0.97
N ALA A 49 -11.23 -7.82 -0.80
CA ALA A 49 -12.68 -7.68 -0.92
C ALA A 49 -13.19 -7.96 -2.35
N ASP A 50 -12.35 -7.73 -3.35
CA ASP A 50 -12.60 -8.09 -4.75
C ASP A 50 -12.22 -9.56 -5.07
N GLY A 51 -11.82 -10.36 -4.07
CA GLY A 51 -11.42 -11.76 -4.23
C GLY A 51 -10.03 -11.97 -4.85
N ILE A 52 -9.20 -10.92 -4.92
CA ILE A 52 -7.84 -10.97 -5.45
C ILE A 52 -6.87 -11.26 -4.31
N GLU A 53 -6.30 -12.46 -4.32
CA GLU A 53 -5.26 -12.85 -3.36
C GLU A 53 -3.91 -12.18 -3.70
N ILE A 54 -3.26 -11.64 -2.67
CA ILE A 54 -1.92 -11.06 -2.77
C ILE A 54 -0.98 -12.01 -2.05
N GLY A 55 -0.31 -12.87 -2.81
CA GLY A 55 0.69 -13.83 -2.34
C GLY A 55 2.01 -13.69 -3.09
N GLU A 56 3.10 -14.16 -2.47
CA GLU A 56 4.41 -14.28 -3.14
C GLU A 56 4.30 -15.34 -4.25
N ARG A 57 4.34 -14.92 -5.52
CA ARG A 57 4.76 -15.85 -6.58
C ARG A 57 6.24 -16.17 -6.35
N GLY A 58 6.55 -17.33 -5.76
CA GLY A 58 7.89 -17.92 -5.82
C GLY A 58 8.40 -18.50 -4.51
N ALA A 59 7.84 -19.61 -4.08
CA ALA A 59 8.53 -20.60 -3.25
C ALA A 59 8.03 -22.00 -3.67
N ALA A 60 8.42 -22.40 -4.88
CA ALA A 60 8.31 -23.76 -5.40
C ALA A 60 9.66 -24.12 -6.01
#